data_AF-A0A5K1CCN0-F1
#
_entry.id   AF-A0A5K1CCN0-F1
#
_cell.length_a   1.000
_cell.length_b   1.000
_cell.length_c   1.000
_cell.angle_alpha   90.00
_cell.angle_beta   90.00
_cell.angle_gamma   90.00
#
_symmetry.space_group_name_H-M   'P 1'
#
loop_
_entity.id
_entity.type
_entity.pdbx_description
1 polymer ?
#
loop_
_entity_poly.entity_id
_entity_poly.type
_entity_poly.pdbx_seq_one_letter_code
_entity_poly.pdbx_strand_id
1 'polypeptide(L)' 'DDPKNFHLKKLEGAEERLVLMRADLLDYESLLSAIKGCHGVFHTASPVTDDP' A
#
# COMPACT_ATOMS: atom_id res chain seq x y z
N ASP A 1 9.90 3.90 -11.80
CA ASP A 1 9.06 4.53 -10.75
C ASP A 1 7.59 4.46 -11.11
N ASP A 2 6.73 4.41 -10.11
CA ASP A 2 5.27 4.49 -10.26
C ASP A 2 4.83 5.95 -10.13
N PRO A 3 4.44 6.63 -11.24
CA PRO A 3 4.04 8.03 -11.20
C PRO A 3 2.85 8.29 -10.28
N LYS A 4 1.94 7.31 -10.13
CA LYS A 4 0.73 7.43 -9.32
C LYS A 4 1.09 7.67 -7.85
N ASN A 5 2.09 6.95 -7.35
CA ASN A 5 2.44 6.92 -5.93
C ASN A 5 3.64 7.79 -5.56
N PHE A 6 4.27 8.46 -6.53
CA PHE A 6 5.49 9.25 -6.32
C PHE A 6 5.32 10.36 -5.27
N HIS A 7 4.13 10.97 -5.21
CA HIS A 7 3.83 12.04 -4.26
C HIS A 7 3.93 11.58 -2.79
N LEU A 8 3.70 10.29 -2.49
CA LEU A 8 3.81 9.74 -1.13
C LEU A 8 5.23 9.83 -0.57
N LYS A 9 6.24 9.74 -1.45
CA LYS A 9 7.66 9.88 -1.06
C LYS A 9 8.02 11.31 -0.61
N LYS A 10 7.15 12.30 -0.88
CA LYS A 10 7.37 13.71 -0.48
C LYS A 10 6.75 14.06 0.87
N LEU A 11 6.06 13.11 1.53
CA LEU A 11 5.49 13.33 2.85
C LEU A 11 6.60 13.47 3.90
N GLU A 12 6.35 14.27 4.94
CA GLU A 12 7.29 14.42 6.05
C GLU A 12 7.59 13.05 6.69
N GLY A 13 8.87 12.69 6.74
CA GLY A 13 9.31 11.42 7.32
C GLY A 13 9.18 10.19 6.41
N ALA A 14 8.83 10.37 5.13
CA ALA A 14 8.68 9.27 4.19
C ALA A 14 10.01 8.59 3.88
N GLU A 15 11.10 9.35 3.76
CA GLU A 15 12.42 8.79 3.43
C GLU A 15 12.91 7.80 4.50
N GLU A 16 12.54 7.99 5.76
CA GLU A 16 12.98 7.13 6.86
C GLU A 16 11.97 6.03 7.23
N ARG A 17 10.67 6.23 7.00
CA ARG A 17 9.61 5.36 7.55
C ARG A 17 8.60 4.82 6.53
N LEU A 18 8.59 5.31 5.29
CA LEU A 18 7.66 4.83 4.28
C LEU A 18 8.31 3.81 3.35
N VAL A 19 7.75 2.61 3.32
CA VAL A 19 8.09 1.59 2.32
C VAL A 19 6.90 1.41 1.39
N LEU A 20 7.09 1.68 0.10
CA LEU A 20 6.09 1.38 -0.92
C LEU A 20 6.31 -0.05 -1.43
N MET A 21 5.33 -0.91 -1.18
CA MET A 21 5.31 -2.29 -1.66
C MET A 21 4.19 -2.46 -2.68
N ARG A 22 4.43 -3.24 -3.73
CA ARG A 22 3.39 -3.63 -4.68
C ARG A 22 2.63 -4.82 -4.10
N ALA A 23 1.30 -4.69 -4.00
CA ALA A 23 0.39 -5.76 -3.63
C ALA A 23 -0.93 -5.61 -4.38
N ASP A 24 -1.62 -6.71 -4.60
CA ASP A 24 -2.96 -6.78 -5.18
C ASP A 24 -3.91 -7.39 -4.15
N LEU A 25 -5.12 -6.83 -4.00
CA LEU A 25 -6.12 -7.32 -3.04
C LEU A 25 -6.58 -8.74 -3.32
N LEU A 26 -6.50 -9.18 -4.57
CA LEU A 26 -6.89 -10.53 -5.00
C LEU A 26 -5.71 -11.51 -5.05
N ASP A 27 -4.49 -11.04 -4.75
CA ASP A 27 -3.28 -11.88 -4.64
C ASP A 27 -2.84 -12.00 -3.18
N TYR A 28 -3.18 -13.14 -2.58
CA TYR A 28 -2.86 -13.48 -1.20
C TYR A 28 -1.36 -13.41 -0.89
N GLU A 29 -0.50 -13.93 -1.77
CA GLU A 29 0.95 -13.99 -1.50
C GLU A 29 1.56 -12.59 -1.52
N SER A 30 1.04 -11.70 -2.37
CA SER A 30 1.44 -10.29 -2.38
C SER A 30 1.10 -9.57 -1.07
N LEU A 31 -0.08 -9.83 -0.51
CA LEU A 31 -0.52 -9.26 0.77
C LEU A 31 0.27 -9.85 1.94
N LEU A 32 0.46 -11.18 1.95
CA LEU A 32 1.24 -11.85 2.98
C LEU A 32 2.66 -11.29 3.05
N SER A 33 3.31 -11.12 1.89
CA SER A 33 4.64 -10.51 1.79
C SER A 33 4.67 -9.08 2.36
N ALA A 34 3.65 -8.26 2.05
CA ALA A 34 3.57 -6.88 2.52
C ALA A 34 3.26 -6.73 4.02
N ILE A 35 2.53 -7.68 4.61
CA ILE A 35 2.05 -7.61 6.00
C ILE A 35 2.99 -8.35 6.98
N LYS A 36 3.83 -9.27 6.50
CA LYS A 36 4.67 -10.10 7.36
C LYS A 36 5.56 -9.26 8.29
N GLY A 37 5.40 -9.47 9.59
CA GLY A 37 6.16 -8.76 10.64
C GLY A 37 5.47 -7.49 11.17
N CYS A 38 4.35 -7.08 10.59
CA CYS A 38 3.54 -6.01 11.15
C CYS A 38 2.81 -6.47 12.42
N HIS A 39 2.75 -5.61 13.43
CA HIS A 39 1.96 -5.83 14.66
C HIS A 39 0.47 -5.50 14.47
N GLY A 40 0.15 -4.63 13.52
CA GLY A 40 -1.20 -4.20 13.19
C GLY A 40 -1.29 -3.82 11.72
N VAL A 41 -2.49 -3.97 11.16
CA VAL A 41 -2.78 -3.69 9.74
C VAL A 41 -4.02 -2.82 9.66
N PHE A 42 -3.92 -1.73 8.90
CA PHE A 42 -5.05 -0.89 8.54
C PHE A 42 -5.47 -1.24 7.10
N HIS A 43 -6.57 -1.97 6.94
CA HIS A 43 -7.10 -2.31 5.63
C HIS A 43 -7.98 -1.15 5.11
N THR A 44 -7.42 -0.31 4.25
CA THR A 44 -8.11 0.85 3.67
C THR A 44 -8.46 0.68 2.19
N ALA A 45 -7.81 -0.27 1.51
CA ALA A 45 -7.98 -0.48 0.10
C ALA A 45 -9.29 -1.22 -0.20
N SER A 46 -10.20 -0.56 -0.92
CA SER A 46 -11.40 -1.14 -1.49
C SER A 46 -11.62 -0.47 -2.86
N PRO A 47 -12.01 -1.22 -3.91
CA PRO A 47 -12.41 -0.61 -5.16
C PRO A 47 -13.56 0.38 -4.90
N VAL A 48 -13.40 1.61 -5.36
CA VAL A 48 -14.49 2.58 -5.41
C VAL A 48 -15.00 2.55 -6.83
N THR A 49 -16.26 2.16 -7.02
CA THR A 49 -16.90 2.08 -8.33
C THR A 49 -18.10 3.02 -8.37
N ASP A 50 -18.43 3.52 -9.55
CA ASP A 50 -19.65 4.31 -9.79
C ASP A 50 -20.84 3.41 -10.21
N ASP A 51 -20.69 2.09 -10.12
CA ASP A 51 -21.78 1.14 -10.38
C ASP A 51 -22.81 1.20 -9.23
N PRO A 52 -24.10 1.45 -9.51
CA PRO A 52 -25.13 1.57 -8.48
C PRO A 52 -25.47 0.26 -7.76
#